data_AF-V9H885-F1
#
_entry.id   AF-V9H885-F1
#
_cell.length_a   1.000
_cell.length_b   1.000
_cell.length_c   1.000
_cell.angle_alpha   90.00
_cell.angle_beta   90.00
_cell.angle_gamma   90.00
#
_symmetry.space_group_name_H-M   'P 1'
#
loop_
_entity.id
_entity.type
_entity.pdbx_description
1 polymer ?
#
loop_
_entity_poly.entity_id
_entity_poly.type
_entity_poly.pdbx_seq_one_letter_code
_entity_poly.pdbx_strand_id
1 'polypeptide(L)'
;MNKFLYKNEGSIDEIFLNALNFAYSFNQPIHLVFPKKGQFESTNIGKLLDNLTPNLSKKLSKGGKVNNLDFLLPNQINDQTSQGIVLAVYCTLRDMNKITSDSHPDSNIIYISWNMEEANNWENIWKNNGLEIKHGTPNNQEIVLNPKVEEVLRRLTNVVNLTTGLAHPSDKKSAINEFKKLKQLGIKENPEYIGNWALANGWNARHIDDLKKLATQYLL
;
A
#
# COMPACT_ATOMS: atom_id res chain seq x y z
N MET A 1 -9.42 6.76 5.87
CA MET A 1 -9.09 6.01 4.64
C MET A 1 -9.44 4.53 4.77
N ASN A 2 -10.40 4.05 3.97
CA ASN A 2 -10.72 2.62 3.87
C ASN A 2 -9.83 1.96 2.80
N LYS A 3 -9.56 0.66 2.97
CA LYS A 3 -8.76 -0.12 2.05
C LYS A 3 -9.55 -1.33 1.58
N PHE A 4 -9.54 -1.57 0.27
CA PHE A 4 -10.25 -2.68 -0.37
C PHE A 4 -9.25 -3.49 -1.20
N LEU A 5 -9.34 -4.82 -1.12
CA LEU A 5 -8.49 -5.73 -1.87
C LEU A 5 -9.32 -6.64 -2.78
N TYR A 6 -8.93 -6.67 -4.05
CA TYR A 6 -9.37 -7.66 -5.03
C TYR A 6 -8.18 -8.54 -5.40
N LYS A 7 -8.17 -9.79 -4.94
CA LYS A 7 -7.15 -10.77 -5.33
C LYS A 7 -7.51 -11.32 -6.71
N ASN A 8 -6.80 -10.90 -7.76
CA ASN A 8 -7.07 -11.27 -9.15
C ASN A 8 -6.05 -12.31 -9.64
N GLU A 9 -6.26 -13.56 -9.25
CA GLU A 9 -5.47 -14.68 -9.75
C GLU A 9 -5.77 -14.92 -11.23
N GLY A 10 -4.72 -14.94 -12.08
CA GLY A 10 -4.88 -15.21 -13.51
C GLY A 10 -5.30 -14.01 -14.37
N SER A 11 -5.36 -12.79 -13.83
CA SER A 11 -5.65 -11.55 -14.59
C SER A 11 -7.05 -11.52 -15.22
N ILE A 12 -8.08 -11.93 -14.49
CA ILE A 12 -9.47 -11.99 -14.96
C ILE A 12 -10.01 -10.56 -15.11
N ASP A 13 -10.42 -10.20 -16.32
CA ASP A 13 -10.91 -8.85 -16.66
C ASP A 13 -12.19 -8.47 -15.89
N GLU A 14 -13.06 -9.44 -15.60
CA GLU A 14 -14.30 -9.22 -14.83
C GLU A 14 -14.03 -8.67 -13.43
N ILE A 15 -12.95 -9.11 -12.78
CA ILE A 15 -12.56 -8.63 -11.44
C ILE A 15 -12.20 -7.14 -11.50
N PHE A 16 -11.53 -6.71 -12.57
CA PHE A 16 -11.26 -5.29 -12.79
C PHE A 16 -12.55 -4.49 -12.99
N LEU A 17 -13.48 -4.99 -13.82
CA LEU A 17 -14.77 -4.30 -14.04
C LEU A 17 -15.59 -4.20 -12.76
N ASN A 18 -15.61 -5.26 -11.94
CA ASN A 18 -16.30 -5.27 -10.65
C ASN A 18 -15.70 -4.24 -9.68
N ALA A 19 -14.37 -4.16 -9.60
CA ALA A 19 -13.69 -3.16 -8.79
C ALA A 19 -13.90 -1.73 -9.31
N LEU A 20 -13.92 -1.53 -10.63
CA LEU A 20 -14.21 -0.24 -11.25
C LEU A 20 -15.66 0.21 -10.98
N ASN A 21 -16.63 -0.70 -11.11
CA ASN A 21 -18.03 -0.43 -10.76
C ASN A 21 -18.19 -0.11 -9.28
N PHE A 22 -17.49 -0.85 -8.41
CA PHE A 22 -17.44 -0.54 -6.99
C PHE A 22 -16.86 0.86 -6.72
N ALA A 23 -15.78 1.25 -7.41
CA ALA A 23 -15.24 2.61 -7.33
C ALA A 23 -16.26 3.68 -7.73
N TYR A 24 -17.03 3.46 -8.81
CA TYR A 24 -18.09 4.37 -9.25
C TYR A 24 -19.24 4.50 -8.24
N SER A 25 -19.50 3.47 -7.43
CA SER A 25 -20.58 3.51 -6.44
C SER A 25 -20.40 4.58 -5.35
N PHE A 26 -19.17 5.07 -5.15
CA PHE A 26 -18.88 6.14 -4.18
C PHE A 26 -19.25 7.54 -4.69
N ASN A 27 -19.54 7.70 -5.99
CA ASN A 27 -19.82 9.00 -6.62
C ASN A 27 -18.73 10.07 -6.34
N GLN A 28 -17.47 9.65 -6.33
CA GLN A 28 -16.29 10.49 -6.11
C GLN A 28 -15.36 10.46 -7.34
N PRO A 29 -14.38 11.38 -7.45
CA PRO A 29 -13.30 11.25 -8.43
C PRO A 29 -12.59 9.90 -8.29
N ILE A 30 -12.27 9.26 -9.41
CA ILE A 30 -11.55 7.99 -9.47
C ILE A 30 -10.21 8.25 -10.15
N HIS A 31 -9.15 7.94 -9.41
CA HIS A 31 -7.78 7.99 -9.88
C HIS A 31 -7.32 6.59 -10.23
N LEU A 32 -7.28 6.26 -11.52
CA LEU A 32 -6.69 5.00 -11.99
C LEU A 32 -5.17 5.10 -11.84
N VAL A 33 -4.61 4.37 -10.88
CA VAL A 33 -3.18 4.35 -10.64
C VAL A 33 -2.55 3.15 -11.32
N PHE A 34 -1.61 3.40 -12.22
CA PHE A 34 -0.90 2.37 -12.97
C PHE A 34 0.62 2.65 -12.96
N PRO A 35 1.50 1.63 -12.87
CA PRO A 35 2.93 1.85 -12.58
C PRO A 35 3.68 2.64 -13.64
N LYS A 36 3.33 2.45 -14.91
CA LYS A 36 4.07 3.01 -16.06
C LYS A 36 3.14 3.47 -17.18
N LYS A 37 3.22 4.75 -17.53
CA LYS A 37 2.41 5.33 -18.61
C LYS A 37 2.65 4.70 -19.99
N GLY A 38 3.90 4.40 -20.32
CA GLY A 38 4.32 4.02 -21.69
C GLY A 38 3.78 2.69 -22.24
N GLN A 39 3.10 1.88 -21.42
CA GLN A 39 2.54 0.59 -21.84
C GLN A 39 1.06 0.43 -21.54
N PHE A 40 0.44 1.40 -20.87
CA PHE A 40 -0.94 1.29 -20.37
C PHE A 40 -1.93 0.94 -21.49
N GLU A 41 -1.88 1.66 -22.62
CA GLU A 41 -2.76 1.46 -23.79
C GLU A 41 -2.67 0.04 -24.37
N SER A 42 -1.51 -0.63 -24.24
CA SER A 42 -1.29 -1.97 -24.77
C SER A 42 -1.70 -3.11 -23.82
N THR A 43 -1.98 -2.79 -22.55
CA THR A 43 -2.40 -3.79 -21.55
C THR A 43 -3.82 -4.29 -21.80
N ASN A 44 -4.19 -5.43 -21.22
CA ASN A 44 -5.58 -5.90 -21.18
C ASN A 44 -6.51 -4.84 -20.58
N ILE A 45 -6.11 -4.16 -19.49
CA ILE A 45 -6.93 -3.08 -18.89
C ILE A 45 -7.11 -1.92 -19.86
N GLY A 46 -6.04 -1.48 -20.53
CA GLY A 46 -6.12 -0.41 -21.53
C GLY A 46 -7.10 -0.77 -22.66
N LYS A 47 -6.98 -1.97 -23.21
CA LYS A 47 -7.89 -2.49 -24.25
C LYS A 47 -9.32 -2.63 -23.75
N LEU A 48 -9.50 -3.11 -22.53
CA LEU A 48 -10.80 -3.27 -21.89
C LEU A 48 -11.50 -1.92 -21.72
N LEU A 49 -10.78 -0.89 -21.29
CA LEU A 49 -11.31 0.48 -21.20
C LEU A 49 -11.66 1.05 -22.58
N ASP A 50 -10.86 0.77 -23.61
CA ASP A 50 -11.17 1.20 -24.97
C ASP A 50 -12.40 0.49 -25.57
N ASN A 51 -12.68 -0.74 -25.15
CA ASN A 51 -13.92 -1.45 -25.51
C ASN A 51 -15.15 -0.80 -24.87
N LEU A 52 -15.02 -0.22 -23.67
CA LEU A 52 -16.11 0.52 -23.01
C LEU A 52 -16.31 1.90 -23.63
N THR A 53 -15.23 2.58 -24.00
CA THR A 53 -15.28 3.90 -24.63
C THR A 53 -14.09 4.07 -25.57
N PRO A 54 -14.32 4.25 -26.88
CA PRO A 54 -13.22 4.32 -27.86
C PRO A 54 -12.16 5.37 -27.50
N ASN A 55 -10.89 4.96 -27.50
CA ASN A 55 -9.70 5.76 -27.19
C ASN A 55 -9.65 6.31 -25.74
N LEU A 56 -10.39 5.72 -24.81
CA LEU A 56 -10.34 6.09 -23.39
C LEU A 56 -8.93 5.91 -22.81
N SER A 57 -8.26 4.78 -23.08
CA SER A 57 -6.94 4.49 -22.53
C SER A 57 -5.91 5.55 -22.91
N LYS A 58 -5.94 5.98 -24.18
CA LYS A 58 -5.08 7.03 -24.75
C LYS A 58 -5.41 8.43 -24.23
N LYS A 59 -6.69 8.74 -24.02
CA LYS A 59 -7.10 10.01 -23.42
C LYS A 59 -6.59 10.12 -21.98
N LEU A 60 -6.81 9.06 -21.20
CA LEU A 60 -6.35 8.95 -19.82
C LEU A 60 -4.82 9.03 -19.72
N SER A 61 -4.10 8.23 -20.53
CA SER A 61 -2.63 8.22 -20.52
C SER A 61 -2.05 9.61 -20.78
N LYS A 62 -2.69 10.43 -21.61
CA LYS A 62 -2.28 11.82 -21.91
C LYS A 62 -2.62 12.84 -20.82
N GLY A 63 -3.14 12.41 -19.67
CA GLY A 63 -3.56 13.28 -18.57
C GLY A 63 -4.97 13.85 -18.77
N GLY A 64 -5.73 13.32 -19.73
CA GLY A 64 -7.14 13.66 -19.89
C GLY A 64 -7.97 13.04 -18.77
N LYS A 65 -9.13 13.65 -18.53
CA LYS A 65 -10.17 13.15 -17.64
C LYS A 65 -11.40 12.79 -18.47
N VAL A 66 -12.02 11.66 -18.18
CA VAL A 66 -13.27 11.23 -18.82
C VAL A 66 -14.26 10.88 -17.72
N ASN A 67 -15.39 11.58 -17.69
CA ASN A 67 -16.32 11.56 -16.55
C ASN A 67 -15.58 11.88 -15.24
N ASN A 68 -15.68 10.99 -14.25
CA ASN A 68 -14.98 11.12 -12.98
C ASN A 68 -13.64 10.36 -12.93
N LEU A 69 -13.20 9.78 -14.05
CA LEU A 69 -11.99 8.95 -14.13
C LEU A 69 -10.81 9.74 -14.71
N ASP A 70 -9.70 9.74 -14.00
CA ASP A 70 -8.40 10.19 -14.49
C ASP A 70 -7.32 9.11 -14.29
N PHE A 71 -6.08 9.42 -14.66
CA PHE A 71 -4.95 8.51 -14.61
C PHE A 71 -3.77 9.16 -13.88
N LEU A 72 -3.23 8.44 -12.90
CA LEU A 72 -2.05 8.85 -12.15
C LEU A 72 -1.00 7.74 -12.13
N LEU A 73 0.26 8.14 -11.99
CA LEU A 73 1.35 7.26 -11.63
C LEU A 73 1.48 7.23 -10.10
N PRO A 74 2.04 6.15 -9.51
CA PRO A 74 2.26 6.07 -8.06
C PRO A 74 3.08 7.24 -7.49
N ASN A 75 3.94 7.89 -8.29
CA ASN A 75 4.71 9.05 -7.86
C ASN A 75 3.97 10.39 -7.92
N GLN A 76 2.79 10.43 -8.54
CA GLN A 76 1.93 11.60 -8.59
C GLN A 76 0.94 11.61 -7.42
N ILE A 77 0.76 10.50 -6.71
CA ILE A 77 -0.07 10.42 -5.51
C ILE A 77 0.55 11.25 -4.39
N ASN A 78 -0.26 12.16 -3.87
CA ASN A 78 -0.03 12.95 -2.68
C ASN A 78 -1.40 13.42 -2.12
N ASP A 79 -1.38 14.10 -0.98
CA ASP A 79 -2.56 14.64 -0.30
C ASP A 79 -3.49 15.46 -1.22
N GLN A 80 -2.95 16.23 -2.17
CA GLN A 80 -3.74 17.09 -3.05
C GLN A 80 -4.33 16.34 -4.26
N THR A 81 -3.62 15.34 -4.77
CA THR A 81 -3.95 14.68 -6.04
C THR A 81 -4.78 13.41 -5.88
N SER A 82 -4.95 12.92 -4.65
CA SER A 82 -5.58 11.63 -4.36
C SER A 82 -6.92 11.74 -3.62
N GLN A 83 -7.51 12.92 -3.56
CA GLN A 83 -8.82 13.11 -2.94
C GLN A 83 -9.93 12.41 -3.75
N GLY A 84 -10.42 11.28 -3.23
CA GLY A 84 -11.44 10.46 -3.86
C GLY A 84 -11.13 8.97 -3.76
N ILE A 85 -11.33 8.24 -4.86
CA ILE A 85 -11.04 6.81 -4.96
C ILE A 85 -9.71 6.61 -5.69
N VAL A 86 -8.76 5.95 -5.04
CA VAL A 86 -7.52 5.49 -5.65
C VAL A 86 -7.71 4.05 -6.10
N LEU A 87 -7.84 3.82 -7.40
CA LEU A 87 -7.97 2.50 -8.01
C LEU A 87 -6.59 2.05 -8.53
N ALA A 88 -5.85 1.33 -7.71
CA ALA A 88 -4.50 0.88 -8.02
C ALA A 88 -4.51 -0.48 -8.74
N VAL A 89 -3.92 -0.50 -9.93
CA VAL A 89 -3.86 -1.69 -10.80
C VAL A 89 -2.44 -1.98 -11.26
N TYR A 90 -2.04 -3.25 -11.27
CA TYR A 90 -0.66 -3.69 -11.55
C TYR A 90 0.42 -3.05 -10.67
N CYS A 91 0.03 -2.38 -9.58
CA CYS A 91 0.95 -1.78 -8.63
C CYS A 91 1.65 -2.85 -7.82
N THR A 92 2.97 -2.70 -7.69
CA THR A 92 3.77 -3.57 -6.82
C THR A 92 3.53 -3.26 -5.35
N LEU A 93 3.98 -4.13 -4.45
CA LEU A 93 3.93 -3.83 -3.01
C LEU A 93 4.61 -2.49 -2.65
N ARG A 94 5.71 -2.15 -3.33
CA ARG A 94 6.41 -0.88 -3.13
C ARG A 94 5.55 0.31 -3.56
N ASP A 95 4.89 0.20 -4.72
CA ASP A 95 3.96 1.23 -5.19
C ASP A 95 2.81 1.40 -4.20
N MET A 96 2.24 0.29 -3.72
CA MET A 96 1.12 0.29 -2.79
C MET A 96 1.46 0.90 -1.43
N ASN A 97 2.63 0.57 -0.87
CA ASN A 97 3.13 1.19 0.36
C ASN A 97 3.27 2.71 0.21
N LYS A 98 3.77 3.18 -0.94
CA LYS A 98 3.84 4.61 -1.25
C LYS A 98 2.45 5.22 -1.37
N ILE A 99 1.57 4.62 -2.19
CA ILE A 99 0.20 5.10 -2.41
C ILE A 99 -0.51 5.28 -1.07
N THR A 100 -0.44 4.29 -0.18
CA THR A 100 -1.16 4.38 1.10
C THR A 100 -0.53 5.34 2.11
N SER A 101 0.79 5.57 2.05
CA SER A 101 1.43 6.53 2.94
C SER A 101 1.33 7.98 2.46
N ASP A 102 1.23 8.20 1.15
CA ASP A 102 1.22 9.54 0.55
C ASP A 102 -0.21 10.01 0.18
N SER A 103 -1.22 9.13 0.16
CA SER A 103 -2.62 9.47 -0.16
C SER A 103 -3.28 10.39 0.88
N HIS A 104 -4.29 11.14 0.44
CA HIS A 104 -5.15 11.97 1.29
C HIS A 104 -5.86 11.11 2.36
N PRO A 105 -5.98 11.58 3.63
CA PRO A 105 -6.57 10.81 4.73
C PRO A 105 -8.01 10.31 4.50
N ASP A 106 -8.79 11.06 3.72
CA ASP A 106 -10.19 10.74 3.39
C ASP A 106 -10.35 9.92 2.10
N SER A 107 -9.24 9.58 1.43
CA SER A 107 -9.29 8.74 0.23
C SER A 107 -9.73 7.31 0.57
N ASN A 108 -10.30 6.62 -0.42
CA ASN A 108 -10.50 5.18 -0.37
C ASN A 108 -9.53 4.52 -1.35
N ILE A 109 -8.84 3.47 -0.91
CA ILE A 109 -7.86 2.76 -1.75
C ILE A 109 -8.45 1.42 -2.14
N ILE A 110 -8.59 1.18 -3.44
CA ILE A 110 -8.93 -0.11 -4.02
C ILE A 110 -7.68 -0.66 -4.69
N TYR A 111 -7.12 -1.72 -4.14
CA TYR A 111 -6.01 -2.44 -4.74
C TYR A 111 -6.54 -3.69 -5.43
N ILE A 112 -6.25 -3.80 -6.71
CA ILE A 112 -6.42 -5.05 -7.44
C ILE A 112 -5.02 -5.64 -7.59
N SER A 113 -4.81 -6.85 -7.09
CA SER A 113 -3.50 -7.51 -7.18
C SER A 113 -3.53 -8.59 -8.24
N TRP A 114 -2.48 -8.63 -9.07
CA TRP A 114 -2.25 -9.65 -10.10
C TRP A 114 -1.24 -10.71 -9.65
N ASN A 115 -0.63 -10.51 -8.48
CA ASN A 115 0.28 -11.44 -7.86
C ASN A 115 -0.24 -11.78 -6.46
N MET A 116 -0.50 -13.06 -6.21
CA MET A 116 -1.04 -13.52 -4.92
C MET A 116 -0.07 -13.27 -3.76
N GLU A 117 1.24 -13.29 -4.00
CA GLU A 117 2.24 -12.92 -2.98
C GLU A 117 2.10 -11.44 -2.59
N GLU A 118 1.97 -10.55 -3.57
CA GLU A 118 1.75 -9.11 -3.31
C GLU A 118 0.41 -8.87 -2.62
N ALA A 119 -0.63 -9.61 -3.02
CA ALA A 119 -1.94 -9.55 -2.40
C ALA A 119 -1.90 -9.97 -0.93
N ASN A 120 -1.22 -11.08 -0.63
CA ASN A 120 -1.09 -11.61 0.73
C ASN A 120 -0.20 -10.72 1.59
N ASN A 121 0.88 -10.15 1.03
CA ASN A 121 1.70 -9.18 1.74
C ASN A 121 0.90 -7.92 2.09
N TRP A 122 0.12 -7.39 1.13
CA TRP A 122 -0.76 -6.26 1.38
C TRP A 122 -1.81 -6.56 2.45
N GLU A 123 -2.44 -7.72 2.35
CA GLU A 123 -3.40 -8.18 3.35
C GLU A 123 -2.78 -8.26 4.73
N ASN A 124 -1.61 -8.87 4.85
CA ASN A 124 -0.91 -9.03 6.12
C ASN A 124 -0.58 -7.69 6.79
N ILE A 125 -0.27 -6.65 6.02
CA ILE A 125 -0.02 -5.30 6.54
C ILE A 125 -1.31 -4.70 7.10
N TRP A 126 -2.45 -4.84 6.40
CA TRP A 126 -3.64 -4.05 6.69
C TRP A 126 -4.82 -4.81 7.29
N LYS A 127 -4.76 -6.14 7.45
CA LYS A 127 -5.85 -7.00 7.92
C LYS A 127 -6.51 -6.50 9.22
N ASN A 128 -5.72 -5.95 10.13
CA ASN A 128 -6.19 -5.45 11.42
C ASN A 128 -6.53 -3.94 11.40
N ASN A 129 -6.33 -3.29 10.25
CA ASN A 129 -6.35 -1.82 10.10
C ASN A 129 -7.30 -1.39 8.97
N GLY A 130 -8.53 -1.94 9.00
CA GLY A 130 -9.65 -1.52 8.15
C GLY A 130 -9.57 -1.98 6.69
N LEU A 131 -8.90 -3.10 6.43
CA LEU A 131 -8.91 -3.76 5.12
C LEU A 131 -10.19 -4.60 4.94
N GLU A 132 -10.85 -4.45 3.80
CA GLU A 132 -11.93 -5.34 3.37
C GLU A 132 -11.53 -6.08 2.08
N ILE A 133 -11.70 -7.41 2.08
CA ILE A 133 -11.45 -8.25 0.90
C ILE A 133 -12.74 -8.37 0.13
N LYS A 134 -12.79 -7.72 -1.05
CA LYS A 134 -13.97 -7.72 -1.93
C LYS A 134 -13.99 -8.88 -2.91
N HIS A 135 -12.83 -9.47 -3.20
CA HIS A 135 -12.71 -10.64 -4.06
C HIS A 135 -11.50 -11.50 -3.69
N GLY A 136 -11.69 -12.82 -3.75
CA GLY A 136 -10.69 -13.84 -3.43
C GLY A 136 -10.71 -14.26 -1.97
N THR A 137 -9.98 -15.33 -1.66
CA THR A 137 -9.96 -15.91 -0.31
C THR A 137 -8.97 -15.17 0.59
N PRO A 138 -9.34 -14.82 1.84
CA PRO A 138 -8.41 -14.30 2.83
C PRO A 138 -7.21 -15.22 3.05
N ASN A 139 -6.07 -14.64 3.39
CA ASN A 139 -4.90 -15.39 3.79
C ASN A 139 -5.06 -15.88 5.24
N ASN A 140 -4.91 -17.18 5.46
CA ASN A 140 -5.00 -17.76 6.81
C ASN A 140 -3.70 -17.61 7.62
N GLN A 141 -2.63 -17.06 7.04
CA GLN A 141 -1.37 -16.87 7.76
C GLN A 141 -1.47 -15.69 8.74
N GLU A 142 -1.50 -16.01 10.02
CA GLU A 142 -1.42 -14.99 11.06
C GLU A 142 0.04 -14.62 11.34
N ILE A 143 0.47 -13.46 10.82
CA ILE A 143 1.70 -12.83 11.28
C ILE A 143 1.42 -12.14 12.61
N VAL A 144 1.95 -12.69 13.70
CA VAL A 144 1.88 -12.15 15.06
C VAL A 144 3.30 -11.81 15.51
N LEU A 145 3.53 -10.54 15.83
CA LEU A 145 4.81 -10.11 16.40
C LEU A 145 4.96 -10.62 17.83
N ASN A 146 6.21 -10.82 18.27
CA ASN A 146 6.47 -10.99 19.68
C ASN A 146 5.91 -9.78 20.48
N PRO A 147 5.12 -9.98 21.56
CA PRO A 147 4.47 -8.89 22.29
C PRO A 147 5.44 -7.81 22.79
N LYS A 148 6.68 -8.18 23.16
CA LYS A 148 7.71 -7.21 23.57
C LYS A 148 8.25 -6.39 22.41
N VAL A 149 8.31 -6.98 21.22
CA VAL A 149 8.68 -6.25 19.99
C VAL A 149 7.58 -5.25 19.65
N GLU A 150 6.33 -5.69 19.65
CA GLU A 150 5.19 -4.80 19.40
C GLU A 150 5.12 -3.64 20.42
N GLU A 151 5.38 -3.91 21.70
CA GLU A 151 5.43 -2.87 22.73
C GLU A 151 6.51 -1.81 22.43
N VAL A 152 7.70 -2.25 22.03
CA VAL A 152 8.79 -1.36 21.61
C VAL A 152 8.38 -0.54 20.39
N LEU A 153 7.80 -1.17 19.37
CA LEU A 153 7.38 -0.47 18.17
C LEU A 153 6.29 0.57 18.46
N ARG A 154 5.32 0.25 19.31
CA ARG A 154 4.30 1.21 19.77
C ARG A 154 4.92 2.41 20.49
N ARG A 155 5.91 2.19 21.35
CA ARG A 155 6.65 3.28 22.01
C ARG A 155 7.39 4.14 20.99
N LEU A 156 8.08 3.53 20.02
CA LEU A 156 8.78 4.25 18.96
C LEU A 156 7.81 5.08 18.11
N THR A 157 6.67 4.53 17.71
CA THR A 157 5.62 5.24 16.95
C THR A 157 5.13 6.50 17.68
N ASN A 158 5.07 6.47 19.02
CA ASN A 158 4.60 7.61 19.81
C ASN A 158 5.63 8.73 19.97
N VAL A 159 6.93 8.45 19.77
CA VAL A 159 8.02 9.43 20.00
C VAL A 159 8.69 9.88 18.72
N VAL A 160 8.65 9.07 17.67
CA VAL A 160 9.26 9.37 16.37
C VAL A 160 8.27 10.17 15.53
N ASN A 161 8.76 11.23 14.89
CA ASN A 161 7.96 11.88 13.86
C ASN A 161 7.84 10.96 12.63
N LEU A 162 6.67 10.36 12.43
CA LEU A 162 6.41 9.38 11.37
C LEU A 162 6.63 9.91 9.95
N THR A 163 6.59 11.22 9.74
CA THR A 163 6.88 11.84 8.42
C THR A 163 8.37 11.83 8.09
N THR A 164 9.24 11.93 9.11
CA THR A 164 10.70 11.88 8.95
C THR A 164 11.30 10.54 9.36
N GLY A 165 10.52 9.66 10.00
CA GLY A 165 10.95 8.37 10.49
C GLY A 165 12.21 8.48 11.36
N LEU A 166 13.17 7.57 11.14
CA LEU A 166 14.42 7.52 11.90
C LEU A 166 15.56 8.38 11.32
N ALA A 167 15.23 9.41 10.53
CA ALA A 167 16.23 10.31 9.98
C ALA A 167 16.92 11.14 11.09
N HIS A 168 16.22 11.43 12.19
CA HIS A 168 16.81 12.17 13.30
C HIS A 168 17.75 11.27 14.13
N PRO A 169 18.99 11.71 14.44
CA PRO A 169 19.97 10.89 15.16
C PRO A 169 19.48 10.36 16.52
N SER A 170 18.66 11.15 17.24
CA SER A 170 18.10 10.74 18.53
C SER A 170 17.11 9.58 18.37
N ASP A 171 16.24 9.66 17.36
CA ASP A 171 15.22 8.64 17.09
C ASP A 171 15.88 7.33 16.68
N LYS A 172 16.88 7.43 15.81
CA LYS A 172 17.72 6.29 15.43
C LYS A 172 18.42 5.66 16.63
N LYS A 173 19.02 6.47 17.53
CA LYS A 173 19.69 5.98 18.73
C LYS A 173 18.71 5.27 19.67
N SER A 174 17.51 5.83 19.86
CA SER A 174 16.45 5.20 20.66
C SER A 174 16.04 3.84 20.09
N ALA A 175 15.77 3.75 18.78
CA ALA A 175 15.43 2.49 18.12
C ALA A 175 16.54 1.43 18.27
N ILE A 176 17.80 1.81 18.07
CA ILE A 176 18.95 0.92 18.25
C ILE A 176 19.02 0.39 19.69
N ASN A 177 18.84 1.27 20.68
CA ASN A 177 18.90 0.88 22.08
C ASN A 177 17.80 -0.12 22.44
N GLU A 178 16.56 0.11 21.98
CA GLU A 178 15.46 -0.82 22.23
C GLU A 178 15.67 -2.18 21.54
N PHE A 179 16.12 -2.21 20.28
CA PHE A 179 16.44 -3.48 19.60
C PHE A 179 17.57 -4.25 20.29
N LYS A 180 18.61 -3.56 20.78
CA LYS A 180 19.67 -4.20 21.56
C LYS A 180 19.16 -4.80 22.87
N LYS A 181 18.26 -4.11 23.58
CA LYS A 181 17.64 -4.64 24.81
C LYS A 181 16.85 -5.91 24.52
N LEU A 182 16.05 -5.93 23.46
CA LEU A 182 15.31 -7.11 23.04
C LEU A 182 16.25 -8.28 22.71
N LYS A 183 17.34 -8.02 21.98
CA LYS A 183 18.37 -9.04 21.68
C LYS A 183 19.05 -9.58 22.94
N GLN A 184 19.35 -8.73 23.92
CA GLN A 184 19.90 -9.14 25.21
C GLN A 184 18.94 -10.04 26.00
N LEU A 185 17.63 -9.89 25.80
CA LEU A 185 16.61 -10.78 26.35
C LEU A 185 16.44 -12.09 25.55
N GLY A 186 17.28 -12.33 24.54
CA GLY A 186 17.19 -13.51 23.67
C GLY A 186 16.04 -13.47 22.65
N ILE A 187 15.39 -12.31 22.48
CA ILE A 187 14.26 -12.15 21.56
C ILE A 187 14.80 -11.84 20.17
N LYS A 188 14.26 -12.54 19.18
CA LYS A 188 14.50 -12.29 17.75
C LYS A 188 13.17 -12.11 17.06
N GLU A 189 13.17 -11.34 15.98
CA GLU A 189 11.98 -11.11 15.16
C GLU A 189 12.36 -10.88 13.71
N ASN A 190 11.47 -11.24 12.79
CA ASN A 190 11.66 -10.99 11.37
C ASN A 190 11.56 -9.48 11.06
N PRO A 191 12.60 -8.86 10.47
CA PRO A 191 12.56 -7.45 10.08
C PRO A 191 11.40 -7.11 9.14
N GLU A 192 10.99 -8.04 8.28
CA GLU A 192 9.81 -7.83 7.41
C GLU A 192 8.53 -7.63 8.22
N TYR A 193 8.34 -8.39 9.30
CA TYR A 193 7.15 -8.28 10.15
C TYR A 193 7.15 -6.96 10.91
N ILE A 194 8.33 -6.50 11.35
CA ILE A 194 8.51 -5.17 11.95
C ILE A 194 8.15 -4.07 10.95
N GLY A 195 8.62 -4.18 9.69
CA GLY A 195 8.29 -3.23 8.64
C GLY A 195 6.79 -3.18 8.31
N ASN A 196 6.16 -4.36 8.22
CA ASN A 196 4.73 -4.47 7.97
C ASN A 196 3.89 -3.85 9.10
N TRP A 197 4.26 -4.12 10.35
CA TRP A 197 3.60 -3.50 11.50
C TRP A 197 3.76 -1.98 11.48
N ALA A 198 4.96 -1.47 11.17
CA ALA A 198 5.21 -0.03 11.10
C ALA A 198 4.37 0.64 10.01
N LEU A 199 4.29 0.05 8.81
CA LEU A 199 3.42 0.52 7.73
C LEU A 199 1.95 0.57 8.17
N ALA A 200 1.46 -0.51 8.77
CA ALA A 200 0.11 -0.60 9.29
C ALA A 200 -0.20 0.56 10.26
N ASN A 201 0.80 0.96 11.06
CA ASN A 201 0.71 2.00 12.07
C ASN A 201 1.17 3.39 11.58
N GLY A 202 1.10 3.65 10.27
CA GLY A 202 1.21 5.00 9.70
C GLY A 202 2.64 5.50 9.46
N TRP A 203 3.64 4.64 9.58
CA TRP A 203 5.00 5.01 9.18
C TRP A 203 5.07 5.21 7.67
N ASN A 204 5.74 6.28 7.22
CA ASN A 204 5.89 6.51 5.79
C ASN A 204 6.79 5.43 5.15
N ALA A 205 6.38 4.92 3.99
CA ALA A 205 7.06 3.84 3.27
C ALA A 205 8.55 4.13 2.99
N ARG A 206 8.93 5.40 2.86
CA ARG A 206 10.32 5.84 2.60
C ARG A 206 11.28 5.51 3.75
N HIS A 207 10.77 5.36 4.97
CA HIS A 207 11.59 5.18 6.19
C HIS A 207 11.58 3.75 6.73
N ILE A 208 10.75 2.87 6.14
CA ILE A 208 10.61 1.47 6.58
C ILE A 208 11.89 0.68 6.37
N ASP A 209 12.58 0.90 5.24
CA ASP A 209 13.83 0.19 4.94
C ASP A 209 14.92 0.48 5.98
N ASP A 210 14.96 1.69 6.53
CA ASP A 210 15.92 2.04 7.57
C ASP A 210 15.56 1.38 8.90
N LEU A 211 14.27 1.31 9.26
CA LEU A 211 13.81 0.55 10.43
C LEU A 211 14.18 -0.94 10.29
N LYS A 212 13.92 -1.53 9.12
CA LYS A 212 14.25 -2.93 8.81
C LYS A 212 15.75 -3.20 8.92
N LYS A 213 16.60 -2.32 8.36
CA LYS A 213 18.07 -2.44 8.49
C LYS A 213 18.51 -2.44 9.95
N LEU A 214 17.95 -1.57 10.79
CA LEU A 214 18.29 -1.54 12.21
C LEU A 214 17.84 -2.81 12.94
N ALA A 215 16.63 -3.31 12.66
CA ALA A 215 16.17 -4.58 13.21
C ALA A 215 17.09 -5.74 12.79
N THR A 216 17.47 -5.81 11.51
CA THR A 216 18.42 -6.81 11.02
C THR A 216 19.76 -6.75 11.76
N GLN A 217 20.28 -5.54 12.00
CA GLN A 217 21.61 -5.39 12.61
C GLN A 217 21.61 -5.62 14.13
N TYR A 218 20.54 -5.23 14.83
CA TYR A 218 20.54 -5.12 16.28
C TYR A 218 19.57 -6.06 17.00
N LEU A 219 18.64 -6.72 16.29
CA LEU A 219 17.65 -7.63 16.86
C LEU A 219 17.81 -9.09 16.41
N LEU A 220 18.24 -9.35 15.18
CA LEU A 220 18.55 -10.72 14.69
C LEU A 220 19.84 -11.29 15.30
#